data_AF-A0A0G3IHF4-F1
#
_entry.id   AF-A0A0G3IHF4-F1
#
_cell.length_a   1.000
_cell.length_b   1.000
_cell.length_c   1.000
_cell.angle_alpha   90.00
_cell.angle_beta   90.00
_cell.angle_gamma   90.00
#
_symmetry.space_group_name_H-M   'P 1'
#
loop_
_entity.id
_entity.type
_entity.pdbx_description
1 polymer ?
#
loop_
_entity_poly.entity_id
_entity_poly.type
_entity_poly.pdbx_seq_one_letter_code
_entity_poly.pdbx_strand_id
1 'polypeptide(L)'
;MEQRSAGVVAPPAWNELDESRRDSSRAHARDIATKLELIGCAIAPLTDADARDFKFTDDEVKYLGIHEHDRWVKERVAAGWTAGPKDTAGKTTPYLVPFDELPADIAEYDLLLVREIPNLLAAAGMRVVRVNPG
;
A
#
# COMPACT_ATOMS: atom_id res chain seq x y z
N MET A 1 9.25 -36.79 13.01
CA MET A 1 8.85 -35.39 13.29
C MET A 1 9.02 -34.63 11.99
N GLU A 2 7.94 -34.50 11.23
CA GLU A 2 7.97 -33.84 9.93
C GLU A 2 7.82 -32.33 10.15
N GLN A 3 8.88 -31.57 9.90
CA GLN A 3 8.86 -30.12 9.95
C GLN A 3 8.09 -29.61 8.73
N ARG A 4 6.88 -29.10 8.96
CA ARG A 4 6.12 -28.38 7.93
C ARG A 4 6.70 -26.97 7.81
N SER A 5 7.55 -26.78 6.81
CA SER A 5 7.93 -25.46 6.30
C SER A 5 6.65 -24.75 5.87
N ALA A 6 6.27 -23.66 6.55
CA ALA A 6 5.23 -22.77 6.08
C ALA A 6 5.74 -22.10 4.80
N GLY A 7 5.31 -22.63 3.65
CA GLY A 7 5.61 -22.04 2.34
C GLY A 7 5.03 -20.64 2.30
N VAL A 8 5.89 -19.64 2.07
CA VAL A 8 5.45 -18.30 1.72
C VAL A 8 4.67 -18.41 0.42
N VAL A 9 3.34 -18.30 0.51
CA VAL A 9 2.47 -18.25 -0.67
C VAL A 9 2.79 -16.93 -1.37
N ALA A 10 3.36 -17.01 -2.57
CA ALA A 10 3.59 -15.83 -3.39
C ALA A 10 2.25 -15.11 -3.63
N PRO A 11 2.22 -13.77 -3.60
CA PRO A 11 0.99 -13.04 -3.87
C PRO A 11 0.43 -13.43 -5.25
N PRO A 12 -0.90 -13.56 -5.40
CA PRO A 12 -1.52 -14.00 -6.64
C PRO A 12 -1.20 -13.04 -7.79
N ALA A 13 -1.11 -13.60 -9.00
CA ALA A 13 -0.85 -12.82 -10.21
C ALA A 13 -2.00 -11.85 -10.50
N TRP A 14 -1.74 -10.77 -11.23
CA TRP A 14 -2.74 -9.75 -11.58
C TRP A 14 -4.05 -10.33 -12.16
N ASN A 15 -3.92 -11.33 -13.04
CA ASN A 15 -5.07 -11.97 -13.70
C ASN A 15 -5.90 -12.85 -12.75
N GLU A 16 -5.33 -13.24 -11.61
CA GLU A 16 -5.97 -14.07 -10.58
C GLU A 16 -6.66 -13.22 -9.50
N LEU A 17 -6.48 -11.90 -9.53
CA LEU A 17 -7.18 -10.98 -8.65
C LEU A 17 -8.65 -10.86 -9.09
N ASP A 18 -9.55 -10.89 -8.12
CA ASP A 18 -10.93 -10.44 -8.32
C ASP A 18 -10.97 -8.94 -8.66
N GLU A 19 -12.07 -8.49 -9.25
CA GLU A 19 -12.17 -7.10 -9.72
C GLU A 19 -12.02 -6.09 -8.59
N SER A 20 -12.51 -6.41 -7.39
CA SER A 20 -12.38 -5.53 -6.23
C SER A 20 -10.92 -5.34 -5.80
N ARG A 21 -10.09 -6.38 -5.92
CA ARG A 21 -8.65 -6.28 -5.65
C ARG A 21 -7.91 -5.52 -6.75
N ARG A 22 -8.30 -5.68 -8.01
CA ARG A 22 -7.73 -4.88 -9.12
C ARG A 22 -8.10 -3.40 -9.00
N ASP A 23 -9.36 -3.10 -8.68
CA ASP A 23 -9.83 -1.74 -8.42
C ASP A 23 -9.05 -1.09 -7.29
N SER A 24 -8.87 -1.80 -6.18
CA SER A 24 -8.11 -1.30 -5.03
C SER A 24 -6.63 -1.06 -5.37
N SER A 25 -6.01 -1.95 -6.16
CA SER A 25 -4.64 -1.74 -6.65
C SER A 25 -4.52 -0.51 -7.57
N ARG A 26 -5.49 -0.28 -8.46
CA ARG A 26 -5.54 0.94 -9.28
C ARG A 26 -5.76 2.19 -8.43
N ALA A 27 -6.60 2.10 -7.40
CA ALA A 27 -6.86 3.20 -6.48
C ALA A 27 -5.59 3.57 -5.69
N HIS A 28 -4.86 2.58 -5.18
CA HIS A 28 -3.56 2.78 -4.56
C HIS A 28 -2.59 3.51 -5.50
N ALA A 29 -2.42 3.00 -6.73
CA ALA A 29 -1.51 3.58 -7.72
C ALA A 29 -1.85 5.05 -8.05
N ARG A 30 -3.13 5.39 -8.15
CA ARG A 30 -3.57 6.78 -8.39
C ARG A 30 -3.27 7.71 -7.20
N ASP A 31 -3.29 7.16 -5.99
CA ASP A 31 -3.10 7.94 -4.77
C ASP A 31 -1.63 8.12 -4.37
N ILE A 32 -0.68 7.48 -5.08
CA ILE A 32 0.76 7.61 -4.81
C ILE A 32 1.20 9.08 -4.82
N ALA A 33 0.77 9.87 -5.81
CA ALA A 33 1.14 11.29 -5.89
C ALA A 33 0.65 12.08 -4.68
N THR A 34 -0.62 11.90 -4.29
CA THR A 34 -1.21 12.52 -3.09
C THR A 34 -0.41 12.18 -1.83
N LYS A 35 -0.05 10.90 -1.65
CA LYS A 35 0.76 10.46 -0.50
C LYS A 35 2.12 11.15 -0.45
N LEU A 36 2.81 11.25 -1.59
CA LEU A 36 4.10 11.91 -1.67
C LEU A 36 3.99 13.40 -1.29
N GLU A 37 2.94 14.09 -1.74
CA GLU A 37 2.71 15.49 -1.39
C GLU A 37 2.57 15.71 0.12
N LEU A 38 1.91 14.78 0.83
CA LEU A 38 1.72 14.86 2.29
C LEU A 38 3.04 14.90 3.08
N ILE A 39 4.13 14.41 2.50
CA ILE A 39 5.47 14.38 3.13
C ILE A 39 6.48 15.24 2.35
N GLY A 40 5.99 16.24 1.60
CA GLY A 40 6.84 17.18 0.88
C GLY A 40 7.65 16.55 -0.25
N CYS A 41 7.15 15.46 -0.84
CA CYS A 41 7.75 14.76 -1.96
C CYS A 41 6.92 14.95 -3.25
N ALA A 42 7.54 14.69 -4.39
CA ALA A 42 6.88 14.67 -5.69
C ALA A 42 7.45 13.55 -6.58
N ILE A 43 6.76 13.28 -7.69
CA ILE A 43 7.22 12.34 -8.73
C ILE A 43 7.98 13.13 -9.80
N ALA A 44 9.13 12.63 -10.23
CA ALA A 44 9.91 13.16 -11.34
C ALA A 44 10.33 12.04 -12.31
N PRO A 45 10.66 12.35 -13.58
CA PRO A 45 11.28 11.38 -14.48
C PRO A 45 12.60 10.86 -13.91
N LEU A 46 12.86 9.56 -14.12
CA LEU A 46 14.17 8.97 -13.83
C LEU A 46 15.12 9.28 -14.98
N THR A 47 16.28 9.88 -14.70
CA THR A 47 17.34 10.14 -15.70
C THR A 47 18.53 9.21 -15.48
N ASP A 48 19.36 9.00 -16.51
CA ASP A 48 20.49 8.06 -16.46
C ASP A 48 21.54 8.37 -15.37
N ALA A 49 21.57 9.61 -14.87
CA ALA A 49 22.48 10.05 -13.82
C ALA A 49 21.90 9.87 -12.39
N ASP A 50 20.66 9.43 -12.25
CA ASP A 50 19.97 9.37 -10.96
C ASP A 50 20.21 8.05 -10.23
N ALA A 51 20.79 8.13 -9.03
CA ALA A 51 20.87 6.99 -8.11
C ALA A 51 19.47 6.63 -7.57
N ARG A 52 19.13 5.34 -7.53
CA ARG A 52 17.86 4.78 -7.03
C ARG A 52 17.78 4.72 -5.50
N ASP A 53 18.40 5.67 -4.80
CA ASP A 53 18.68 5.56 -3.37
C ASP A 53 17.65 6.28 -2.48
N PHE A 54 16.53 6.74 -3.06
CA PHE A 54 15.47 7.37 -2.27
C PHE A 54 14.90 6.36 -1.25
N LYS A 55 14.86 6.77 0.02
CA LYS A 55 14.22 6.02 1.10
C LYS A 55 13.34 6.94 1.93
N PHE A 56 12.17 6.45 2.28
CA PHE A 56 11.36 7.06 3.33
C PHE A 56 12.01 6.81 4.69
N THR A 57 11.80 7.75 5.61
CA THR A 57 12.06 7.52 7.03
C THR A 57 10.99 6.60 7.62
N ASP A 58 11.27 5.95 8.75
CA ASP A 58 10.31 5.06 9.40
C ASP A 58 9.02 5.81 9.80
N ASP A 59 9.14 7.07 10.22
CA ASP A 59 7.99 7.92 10.57
C ASP A 59 7.11 8.23 9.35
N GLU A 60 7.71 8.49 8.18
CA GLU A 60 6.96 8.70 6.94
C GLU A 60 6.29 7.42 6.46
N VAL A 61 6.98 6.28 6.56
CA VAL A 61 6.38 4.98 6.21
C VAL A 61 5.14 4.73 7.08
N LYS A 62 5.25 4.94 8.39
CA LYS A 62 4.13 4.79 9.31
C LYS A 62 3.01 5.77 9.01
N TYR A 63 3.34 7.05 8.81
CA TYR A 63 2.36 8.08 8.52
C TYR A 63 1.59 7.82 7.22
N LEU A 64 2.29 7.46 6.15
CA LEU A 64 1.67 7.13 4.86
C LEU A 64 0.92 5.79 4.90
N GLY A 65 1.37 4.83 5.72
CA GLY A 65 0.67 3.55 5.92
C GLY A 65 -0.69 3.74 6.56
N ILE A 66 -0.79 4.60 7.59
CA ILE A 66 -2.07 4.99 8.19
C ILE A 66 -3.00 5.61 7.13
N HIS A 67 -2.48 6.50 6.28
CA HIS A 67 -3.26 7.11 5.19
C HIS A 67 -3.70 6.09 4.14
N GLU A 68 -2.87 5.08 3.84
CA GLU A 68 -3.25 4.00 2.92
C GLU A 68 -4.38 3.15 3.48
N HIS A 69 -4.32 2.82 4.77
CA HIS A 69 -5.40 2.08 5.43
C HIS A 69 -6.70 2.89 5.46
N ASP A 70 -6.63 4.17 5.82
CA ASP A 70 -7.80 5.07 5.79
C ASP A 70 -8.42 5.16 4.39
N ARG A 71 -7.59 5.23 3.35
CA ARG A 71 -8.03 5.20 1.94
C ARG A 71 -8.73 3.87 1.63
N TRP A 72 -8.16 2.74 2.04
CA TRP A 72 -8.75 1.41 1.85
C TRP A 72 -10.08 1.26 2.60
N VAL A 73 -10.17 1.71 3.86
CA VAL A 73 -11.42 1.71 4.64
C VAL A 73 -12.50 2.52 3.93
N LYS A 74 -12.18 3.74 3.48
CA LYS A 74 -13.13 4.59 2.73
C LYS A 74 -13.60 3.92 1.44
N GLU A 75 -12.68 3.32 0.68
CA GLU A 75 -13.01 2.56 -0.54
C GLU A 75 -13.96 1.39 -0.24
N ARG A 76 -13.66 0.60 0.80
CA ARG A 76 -14.46 -0.56 1.19
C ARG A 76 -15.86 -0.16 1.64
N VAL A 77 -15.96 0.84 2.52
CA VAL A 77 -17.25 1.35 2.98
C VAL A 77 -18.08 1.88 1.81
N ALA A 78 -17.48 2.65 0.90
CA ALA A 78 -18.16 3.14 -0.30
C ALA A 78 -18.63 2.01 -1.24
N ALA A 79 -17.89 0.91 -1.29
CA ALA A 79 -18.26 -0.31 -2.03
C ALA A 79 -19.27 -1.22 -1.30
N GLY A 80 -19.78 -0.79 -0.14
CA GLY A 80 -20.80 -1.49 0.65
C GLY A 80 -20.26 -2.59 1.56
N TRP A 81 -18.97 -2.54 1.92
CA TRP A 81 -18.42 -3.47 2.90
C TRP A 81 -18.77 -3.08 4.34
N THR A 82 -18.93 -4.08 5.20
CA THR A 82 -19.23 -3.87 6.63
C THR A 82 -18.26 -4.62 7.53
N ALA A 83 -18.13 -4.17 8.78
CA ALA A 83 -17.29 -4.83 9.77
C ALA A 83 -17.87 -6.20 10.15
N GLY A 84 -17.01 -7.21 10.29
CA GLY A 84 -17.41 -8.57 10.69
C GLY A 84 -16.37 -9.62 10.33
N PRO A 85 -16.63 -10.92 10.58
CA PRO A 85 -15.77 -12.00 10.11
C PRO A 85 -15.51 -11.90 8.61
N LYS A 86 -14.34 -12.32 8.15
CA LYS A 86 -13.96 -12.22 6.74
C LYS A 86 -14.89 -13.08 5.87
N ASP A 87 -15.69 -12.42 5.04
CA ASP A 87 -16.48 -13.04 3.97
C ASP A 87 -16.49 -12.10 2.76
N THR A 88 -15.72 -12.48 1.73
CA THR A 88 -15.61 -11.69 0.50
C THR A 88 -16.93 -11.64 -0.28
N ALA A 89 -17.73 -12.71 -0.24
CA ALA A 89 -19.01 -12.76 -0.96
C ALA A 89 -20.07 -11.89 -0.27
N GLY A 90 -20.13 -11.95 1.05
CA GLY A 90 -20.98 -11.10 1.90
C GLY A 90 -20.45 -9.68 2.11
N LYS A 91 -19.27 -9.35 1.57
CA LYS A 91 -18.58 -8.06 1.75
C LYS A 91 -18.35 -7.69 3.23
N THR A 92 -17.98 -8.66 4.05
CA THR A 92 -17.61 -8.41 5.45
C THR A 92 -16.12 -8.62 5.67
N THR A 93 -15.51 -7.76 6.48
CA THR A 93 -14.08 -7.86 6.83
C THR A 93 -13.82 -7.35 8.24
N PRO A 94 -12.92 -7.98 9.01
CA PRO A 94 -12.66 -7.57 10.38
C PRO A 94 -11.75 -6.33 10.45
N TYR A 95 -11.20 -5.92 9.31
CA TYR A 95 -10.19 -4.86 9.23
C TYR A 95 -10.76 -3.47 9.00
N LEU A 96 -12.10 -3.28 9.04
CA LEU A 96 -12.73 -1.95 9.04
C LEU A 96 -12.68 -1.34 10.45
N VAL A 97 -11.46 -1.16 10.95
CA VAL A 97 -11.13 -0.58 12.26
C VAL A 97 -10.03 0.46 12.08
N PRO A 98 -9.79 1.36 13.04
CA PRO A 98 -8.62 2.25 13.05
C PRO A 98 -7.30 1.48 12.86
N PHE A 99 -6.29 2.13 12.26
CA PHE A 99 -5.00 1.49 11.96
C PHE A 99 -4.29 0.93 13.19
N ASP A 100 -4.39 1.61 14.33
CA ASP A 100 -3.80 1.20 15.61
C ASP A 100 -4.53 0.02 16.28
N GLU A 101 -5.73 -0.32 15.80
CA GLU A 101 -6.49 -1.50 16.22
C GLU A 101 -6.25 -2.72 15.31
N LEU A 102 -5.49 -2.56 14.21
CA LEU A 102 -5.17 -3.68 13.33
C LEU A 102 -4.23 -4.69 14.01
N PRO A 103 -4.39 -5.99 13.70
CA PRO A 103 -3.33 -6.96 13.93
C PRO A 103 -2.04 -6.51 13.24
N ALA A 104 -0.89 -6.66 13.91
CA ALA A 104 0.38 -6.14 13.43
C ALA A 104 0.80 -6.71 12.06
N ASP A 105 0.49 -7.97 11.80
CA ASP A 105 0.73 -8.63 10.51
C ASP A 105 -0.15 -8.08 9.39
N ILE A 106 -1.32 -7.54 9.73
CA ILE A 106 -2.21 -6.88 8.78
C ILE A 106 -1.75 -5.46 8.50
N ALA A 107 -1.40 -4.69 9.54
CA ALA A 107 -0.86 -3.34 9.41
C ALA A 107 0.44 -3.30 8.58
N GLU A 108 1.27 -4.35 8.66
CA GLU A 108 2.52 -4.44 7.90
C GLU A 108 2.30 -4.41 6.38
N TYR A 109 1.15 -4.87 5.87
CA TYR A 109 0.88 -4.78 4.42
C TYR A 109 0.82 -3.32 3.94
N ASP A 110 0.18 -2.42 4.68
CA ASP A 110 0.11 -1.01 4.33
C ASP A 110 1.50 -0.36 4.36
N LEU A 111 2.32 -0.73 5.35
CA LEU A 111 3.70 -0.24 5.46
C LEU A 111 4.58 -0.73 4.30
N LEU A 112 4.46 -2.01 3.94
CA LEU A 112 5.18 -2.59 2.80
C LEU A 112 4.76 -1.94 1.48
N LEU A 113 3.47 -1.70 1.26
CA LEU A 113 2.99 -1.00 0.07
C LEU A 113 3.63 0.38 -0.07
N VAL A 114 3.71 1.13 1.04
CA VAL A 114 4.39 2.43 1.04
C VAL A 114 5.89 2.30 0.75
N ARG A 115 6.58 1.36 1.40
CA ARG A 115 8.03 1.15 1.19
C ARG A 115 8.36 0.79 -0.26
N GLU A 116 7.45 0.13 -0.97
CA GLU A 116 7.64 -0.27 -2.37
C GLU A 116 7.39 0.85 -3.39
N ILE A 117 6.77 1.98 -3.00
CA ILE A 117 6.48 3.11 -3.91
C ILE A 117 7.71 3.53 -4.76
N PRO A 118 8.93 3.71 -4.18
CA PRO A 118 10.09 4.11 -4.97
C PRO A 118 10.47 3.07 -6.03
N ASN A 119 10.37 1.78 -5.69
CA ASN A 119 10.66 0.68 -6.62
C ASN A 119 9.62 0.61 -7.74
N LEU A 120 8.33 0.78 -7.41
CA LEU A 120 7.23 0.80 -8.37
C LEU A 120 7.38 1.97 -9.36
N LEU A 121 7.72 3.16 -8.87
CA LEU A 121 7.98 4.32 -9.71
C LEU A 121 9.22 4.11 -10.60
N ALA A 122 10.30 3.55 -10.04
CA ALA A 122 11.52 3.26 -10.80
C ALA A 122 11.26 2.27 -11.95
N ALA A 123 10.44 1.23 -11.71
CA ALA A 123 10.02 0.30 -12.75
C ALA A 123 9.22 0.98 -13.88
N ALA A 124 8.56 2.10 -13.58
CA ALA A 124 7.82 2.92 -14.53
C ALA A 124 8.64 4.10 -15.10
N GLY A 125 9.97 4.14 -14.89
CA GLY A 125 10.84 5.22 -15.38
C GLY A 125 10.68 6.54 -14.64
N MET A 126 10.18 6.49 -13.41
CA MET A 126 9.95 7.64 -12.53
C MET A 126 10.73 7.49 -11.22
N ARG A 127 10.82 8.57 -10.44
CA ARG A 127 11.46 8.57 -9.11
C ARG A 127 10.72 9.49 -8.16
N VAL A 128 10.97 9.30 -6.87
CA VAL A 128 10.55 10.23 -5.82
C VAL A 128 11.63 11.29 -5.60
N VAL A 129 11.23 12.55 -5.46
CA VAL A 129 12.12 13.67 -5.11
C VAL A 129 11.54 14.46 -3.93
N ARG A 130 12.41 14.98 -3.06
CA ARG A 130 12.03 15.93 -2.00
C ARG A 130 11.86 17.31 -2.62
N VAL A 131 10.68 17.92 -2.48
CA VAL A 131 10.38 19.25 -3.02
C VAL A 131 10.24 20.31 -1.94
N ASN A 132 9.87 19.91 -0.72
CA ASN A 132 9.89 20.75 0.45
C ASN A 132 10.75 20.04 1.52
N PRO A 133 12.07 20.31 1.59
CA PRO A 133 12.81 19.96 2.78
C PRO A 133 12.26 20.86 3.91
N GLY A 134 11.56 20.24 4.86
CA GLY A 134 11.33 20.87 6.16
C GLY A 134 12.66 21.18 6.85
#